data_AF-A0A7S3YDQ2-F1
#
_entry.id   AF-A0A7S3YDQ2-F1
#
_cell.length_a   1.000
_cell.length_b   1.000
_cell.length_c   1.000
_cell.angle_alpha   90.00
_cell.angle_beta   90.00
_cell.angle_gamma   90.00
#
_symmetry.space_group_name_H-M   'P 1'
#
loop_
_entity.id
_entity.type
_entity.pdbx_description
1 polymer ?
#
loop_
_entity_poly.entity_id
_entity_poly.type
_entity_poly.pdbx_seq_one_letter_code
_entity_poly.pdbx_strand_id
1 'polypeptide(L)'
;GSELGRLFVTFLWEYGRVFNPRFHAVSVFNHAEESDFIYAGAKYRQMFVGDPLAIIDPFTPTNNIGRTCYGIGQIQSAFDQALSRIEGFTATPSNGRSHDSKHTGQQNRHDSKHA
;
A
#
# COMPACT_ATOMS: atom_id res chain seq x y z
N GLY A 1 -15.64 -6.68 7.68
CA GLY A 1 -14.50 -5.82 8.11
C GLY A 1 -15.02 -4.42 8.33
N SER A 2 -14.45 -3.65 9.26
CA SER A 2 -14.87 -2.27 9.48
C SER A 2 -14.72 -1.44 8.20
N GLU A 3 -15.62 -0.49 7.96
CA GLU A 3 -15.54 0.41 6.79
C GLU A 3 -14.22 1.20 6.79
N LEU A 4 -13.67 1.49 7.98
CA LEU A 4 -12.35 2.10 8.12
C LEU A 4 -11.22 1.20 7.57
N GLY A 5 -11.29 -0.11 7.80
CA GLY A 5 -10.30 -1.05 7.27
C GLY A 5 -10.30 -1.08 5.74
N ARG A 6 -11.50 -1.06 5.13
CA ARG A 6 -11.65 -1.00 3.67
C ARG A 6 -11.14 0.32 3.10
N LEU A 7 -11.47 1.44 3.75
CA LEU A 7 -10.98 2.76 3.36
C LEU A 7 -9.46 2.83 3.41
N PHE A 8 -8.85 2.30 4.48
CA PHE A 8 -7.39 2.29 4.63
C PHE A 8 -6.70 1.44 3.55
N VAL A 9 -7.21 0.23 3.26
CA VAL A 9 -6.71 -0.60 2.16
C VAL A 9 -6.83 0.12 0.82
N THR A 10 -7.97 0.78 0.58
CA THR A 10 -8.22 1.54 -0.65
C THR A 10 -7.24 2.72 -0.76
N PHE A 11 -6.98 3.44 0.33
CA PHE A 11 -6.02 4.53 0.37
C PHE A 11 -4.60 4.06 0.02
N LEU A 12 -4.15 2.95 0.61
CA LEU A 12 -2.82 2.40 0.33
C LEU A 12 -2.70 1.93 -1.12
N TRP A 13 -3.74 1.29 -1.65
CA TRP A 13 -3.79 0.88 -3.06
C TRP A 13 -3.73 2.10 -3.98
N GLU A 14 -4.56 3.10 -3.72
CA GLU A 14 -4.67 4.29 -4.56
C GLU A 14 -3.34 5.03 -4.64
N TYR A 15 -2.73 5.38 -3.50
CA TYR A 15 -1.50 6.17 -3.51
C TYR A 15 -0.22 5.35 -3.71
N GLY A 16 -0.25 4.05 -3.42
CA GLY A 16 0.88 3.14 -3.63
C GLY A 16 1.00 2.62 -5.06
N ARG A 17 -0.13 2.42 -5.77
CA ARG A 17 -0.16 1.71 -7.06
C ARG A 17 -0.85 2.46 -8.20
N VAL A 18 -1.90 3.25 -7.94
CA VAL A 18 -2.71 3.89 -9.00
C VAL A 18 -2.28 5.33 -9.27
N PHE A 19 -2.10 6.12 -8.21
CA PHE A 19 -1.74 7.52 -8.27
C PHE A 19 -0.39 7.69 -8.98
N ASN A 20 -0.36 8.50 -10.04
CA ASN A 20 0.86 8.83 -10.75
C ASN A 20 1.20 10.31 -10.57
N PRO A 21 2.23 10.67 -9.77
CA PRO A 21 2.60 12.07 -9.53
C PRO A 21 3.03 12.85 -10.79
N ARG A 22 3.29 12.16 -11.91
CA ARG A 22 3.59 12.80 -13.20
C ARG A 22 2.35 13.27 -13.95
N PHE A 23 1.19 12.67 -13.69
CA PHE A 23 -0.05 12.97 -14.41
C PHE A 23 -1.14 13.52 -13.49
N HIS A 24 -1.06 13.24 -12.20
CA HIS A 24 -2.09 13.53 -11.22
C HIS A 24 -1.67 14.68 -10.31
N ALA A 25 -2.64 15.51 -9.94
CA ALA A 25 -2.52 16.51 -8.90
C ALA A 25 -3.61 16.26 -7.85
N VAL A 26 -3.26 16.42 -6.57
CA VAL A 26 -4.20 16.29 -5.45
C VAL A 26 -4.83 17.64 -5.19
N SER A 27 -6.16 17.70 -5.17
CA SER A 27 -6.91 18.88 -4.74
C SER A 27 -8.13 18.46 -3.94
N VAL A 28 -8.51 19.30 -2.98
CA VAL A 28 -9.77 19.14 -2.22
C VAL A 28 -10.94 19.87 -2.88
N PHE A 29 -10.68 20.65 -3.94
CA PHE A 29 -11.71 21.35 -4.70
C PHE A 29 -11.83 20.77 -6.10
N ASN A 30 -13.03 20.28 -6.42
CA ASN A 30 -13.42 19.89 -7.77
C ASN A 30 -13.58 21.15 -8.62
N HIS A 31 -12.53 21.59 -9.30
CA HIS A 31 -12.61 22.67 -10.30
C HIS A 31 -12.61 22.14 -11.74
N ALA A 32 -12.96 20.87 -11.98
CA ALA A 32 -13.11 20.32 -13.33
C ALA A 32 -14.27 19.34 -13.39
N GLU A 33 -15.00 19.42 -14.49
CA GLU A 33 -16.31 18.84 -14.76
C GLU A 33 -16.34 17.32 -14.98
N GLU A 34 -15.31 16.58 -14.56
CA GLU A 34 -15.24 15.12 -14.75
C GLU A 34 -14.79 14.42 -13.45
N SER A 35 -15.80 13.92 -12.73
CA SER A 35 -15.94 12.72 -11.90
C SER A 35 -14.80 12.08 -11.08
N ASP A 36 -13.56 12.58 -10.99
CA ASP A 36 -12.54 11.96 -10.13
C ASP A 36 -12.13 12.85 -8.95
N PHE A 37 -12.66 12.49 -7.78
CA PHE A 37 -12.57 13.21 -6.49
C PHE A 37 -11.15 13.38 -5.91
N ILE A 38 -10.11 12.91 -6.60
CA ILE A 38 -8.72 12.93 -6.12
C ILE A 38 -7.78 13.54 -7.17
N TYR A 39 -8.21 13.57 -8.44
CA TYR A 39 -7.40 14.05 -9.55
C TYR A 39 -7.93 15.41 -9.96
N ALA A 40 -7.31 16.46 -9.42
CA ALA A 40 -7.39 17.77 -10.04
C ALA A 40 -6.85 17.55 -11.47
N GLY A 41 -7.76 17.55 -12.45
CA GLY A 41 -7.50 17.02 -13.79
C GLY A 41 -6.24 17.58 -14.44
N ALA A 42 -5.85 17.02 -15.60
CA ALA A 42 -4.57 17.29 -16.29
C ALA A 42 -4.12 18.78 -16.27
N LYS A 43 -5.05 19.74 -16.28
CA LYS A 43 -4.80 21.19 -16.10
C LYS A 43 -3.92 21.53 -14.89
N TYR A 44 -4.18 20.98 -13.71
CA TYR A 44 -3.44 21.34 -12.49
C TYR A 44 -2.04 20.76 -12.53
N ARG A 45 -1.91 19.52 -13.02
CA ARG A 45 -0.60 18.93 -13.22
C ARG A 45 0.25 19.72 -14.22
N GLN A 46 -0.36 20.24 -15.29
CA GLN A 46 0.30 21.08 -16.30
C GLN A 46 0.80 22.42 -15.76
N MET A 47 0.18 22.99 -14.72
CA MET A 47 0.66 24.23 -14.10
C MET A 47 1.96 24.05 -13.30
N PHE A 48 2.26 22.83 -12.84
CA PHE A 48 3.40 22.53 -11.97
C PHE A 48 4.36 21.53 -12.63
N VAL A 49 4.58 21.66 -13.94
CA VAL A 49 5.54 20.82 -14.68
C VAL A 49 6.92 20.95 -14.04
N GLY A 50 7.55 19.80 -13.79
CA GLY A 50 8.86 19.72 -13.12
C GLY A 50 8.79 19.46 -11.61
N ASP A 51 7.68 19.83 -10.95
CA ASP A 51 7.51 19.52 -9.54
C ASP A 51 7.32 18.00 -9.33
N PRO A 52 7.88 17.43 -8.25
CA PRO A 52 7.80 15.99 -7.98
C PRO A 52 6.39 15.54 -7.62
N LEU A 53 5.59 16.43 -7.03
CA LEU A 53 4.22 16.18 -6.59
C LEU A 53 3.43 17.48 -6.65
N ALA A 54 2.22 17.43 -7.21
CA ALA A 54 1.28 18.55 -7.20
C ALA A 54 0.21 18.32 -6.12
N ILE A 55 0.24 19.13 -5.07
CA ILE A 55 -0.85 19.24 -4.09
C ILE A 55 -1.30 20.69 -4.11
N ILE A 56 -2.55 20.91 -4.47
CA ILE A 56 -3.13 22.24 -4.67
C ILE A 56 -3.55 22.79 -3.33
N ASP A 57 -2.97 23.93 -2.95
CA ASP A 57 -3.45 24.71 -1.81
C ASP A 57 -4.90 25.12 -2.06
N PRO A 58 -5.84 24.78 -1.16
CA PRO A 58 -7.24 25.14 -1.33
C PRO A 58 -7.45 26.66 -1.42
N PHE A 59 -6.73 27.45 -0.64
CA PHE A 59 -6.94 28.90 -0.59
C PHE A 59 -6.17 29.64 -1.68
N THR A 60 -5.10 29.04 -2.19
CA THR A 60 -4.24 29.63 -3.23
C THR A 60 -3.96 28.62 -4.34
N PRO A 61 -4.85 28.43 -5.34
CA PRO A 61 -4.70 27.34 -6.33
C PRO A 61 -3.44 27.39 -7.22
N THR A 62 -2.71 28.51 -7.22
CA THR A 62 -1.39 28.67 -7.87
C THR A 62 -0.21 28.25 -6.98
N ASN A 63 -0.48 27.89 -5.72
CA ASN A 63 0.48 27.42 -4.76
C ASN A 63 0.47 25.88 -4.70
N ASN A 64 1.51 25.26 -5.24
CA ASN A 64 1.77 23.83 -5.07
C ASN A 64 2.55 23.59 -3.78
N ILE A 65 1.89 23.01 -2.77
CA ILE A 65 2.50 22.68 -1.48
C ILE A 65 3.32 21.38 -1.52
N GLY A 66 3.18 20.57 -2.58
CA GLY A 66 3.94 19.35 -2.81
C GLY A 66 5.29 19.56 -3.51
N ARG A 67 5.65 20.79 -3.90
CA ARG A 67 6.81 21.10 -4.76
C ARG A 67 8.17 20.63 -4.21
N THR A 68 8.30 20.44 -2.90
CA THR A 68 9.54 19.97 -2.25
C THR A 68 9.53 18.48 -1.91
N CYS A 69 8.48 17.75 -2.27
CA CYS A 69 8.32 16.32 -1.96
C CYS A 69 9.12 15.42 -2.93
N TYR A 70 10.44 15.57 -2.98
CA TYR A 70 11.31 14.74 -3.83
C TYR A 70 11.33 13.26 -3.44
N GLY A 71 10.85 12.94 -2.23
CA GLY A 71 10.73 11.59 -1.70
C GLY A 71 9.46 10.83 -2.11
N ILE A 72 8.68 11.33 -3.07
CA ILE A 72 7.38 10.75 -3.42
C ILE A 72 7.48 9.27 -3.79
N GLY A 73 8.53 8.84 -4.51
CA GLY A 73 8.72 7.43 -4.87
C GLY A 73 8.92 6.51 -3.65
N GLN A 74 9.63 6.97 -2.63
CA GLN A 74 9.82 6.26 -1.38
C GLN A 74 8.51 6.18 -0.59
N ILE A 75 7.72 7.25 -0.59
CA ILE A 75 6.40 7.28 0.06
C ILE A 75 5.46 6.27 -0.61
N GLN A 76 5.39 6.25 -1.95
CA GLN A 76 4.57 5.28 -2.69
C GLN A 76 5.02 3.84 -2.42
N SER A 77 6.34 3.60 -2.40
CA SER A 77 6.91 2.29 -2.06
C SER A 77 6.53 1.84 -0.64
N ALA A 78 6.50 2.76 0.31
CA ALA A 78 6.09 2.46 1.68
C ALA A 78 4.60 2.09 1.76
N PHE A 79 3.73 2.77 1.00
CA PHE A 79 2.30 2.42 0.93
C PHE A 79 2.07 1.06 0.29
N ASP A 80 2.75 0.74 -0.81
CA ASP A 80 2.67 -0.56 -1.47
C ASP A 80 3.17 -1.71 -0.55
N GLN A 81 4.27 -1.49 0.18
CA GLN A 81 4.77 -2.44 1.16
C GLN A 81 3.79 -2.66 2.31
N ALA A 82 3.16 -1.59 2.82
CA ALA A 82 2.15 -1.70 3.86
C ALA A 82 0.94 -2.50 3.39
N LEU A 83 0.46 -2.25 2.17
CA LEU A 83 -0.63 -2.98 1.55
C LEU A 83 -0.30 -4.47 1.39
N SER A 84 0.89 -4.78 0.87
CA SER A 84 1.36 -6.15 0.68
C SER A 84 1.41 -6.94 2.00
N ARG A 85 1.75 -6.28 3.11
CA ARG A 85 1.72 -6.92 4.44
C ARG A 85 0.29 -7.23 4.88
N ILE A 86 -0.65 -6.31 4.68
CA ILE A 86 -2.07 -6.52 5.01
C ILE A 86 -2.64 -7.68 4.20
N GLU A 87 -2.37 -7.72 2.89
CA GLU A 87 -2.78 -8.80 1.99
C GLU A 87 -2.14 -10.16 2.39
N GLY A 88 -0.89 -10.15 2.86
CA GLY A 88 -0.23 -11.34 3.38
C GLY A 88 -0.87 -11.90 4.65
N PHE A 89 -1.39 -11.06 5.54
CA PHE A 89 -2.12 -11.50 6.74
C PHE A 89 -3.47 -12.13 6.40
N THR A 90 -4.18 -11.62 5.39
CA THR A 90 -5.50 -12.14 4.98
C THR A 90 -5.39 -13.45 4.17
N ALA A 91 -4.22 -13.78 3.64
CA ALA A 91 -3.97 -14.97 2.84
C ALA A 91 -3.66 -16.25 3.65
N THR A 92 -3.73 -16.23 4.99
CA THR A 92 -3.51 -17.45 5.78
C THR A 92 -4.62 -18.48 5.53
N PRO A 93 -4.30 -19.70 5.08
CA PRO A 93 -5.28 -20.76 4.99
C PRO A 93 -5.71 -21.16 6.39
N SER A 94 -7.02 -21.32 6.61
CA SER A 94 -7.57 -22.02 7.76
C SER A 94 -7.18 -23.50 7.69
N ASN A 95 -5.93 -23.85 8.01
CA ASN A 95 -5.54 -25.24 8.16
C ASN A 95 -5.99 -25.71 9.54
N GLY A 96 -7.04 -26.52 9.51
CA GLY A 96 -7.63 -27.18 10.65
C GLY A 96 -6.60 -27.91 11.50
N ARG A 97 -6.84 -27.87 12.80
CA ARG A 97 -6.25 -28.78 13.79
C ARG A 97 -6.41 -30.22 13.28
N SER A 98 -5.33 -30.84 12.85
CA SER A 98 -5.20 -32.29 12.92
C SER A 98 -4.36 -32.60 14.15
N HIS A 99 -5.07 -32.97 15.21
CA HIS A 99 -4.50 -33.55 16.41
C HIS A 99 -3.99 -34.93 16.00
N ASP A 100 -2.68 -35.13 15.91
CA ASP A 100 -2.12 -36.47 15.87
C ASP A 100 -1.06 -36.59 16.95
N SER A 101 -1.53 -37.02 18.11
CA SER A 101 -0.69 -37.43 19.23
C SER A 101 -0.08 -38.77 18.88
N LYS A 102 1.22 -38.81 18.60
CA LYS A 102 2.01 -40.04 18.77
C LYS A 102 2.98 -39.89 19.91
N HIS A 103 2.70 -40.74 20.89
CA HIS A 103 3.34 -40.89 22.17
C HIS A 103 4.72 -41.53 22.02
N THR A 104 5.63 -40.96 22.79
CA THR A 104 6.98 -41.30 23.23
C THR A 104 7.35 -42.79 23.41
N GLY A 105 8.65 -43.10 23.19
CA GLY A 105 9.40 -44.24 23.76
C GLY A 105 9.98 -45.18 22.69
N GLN A 106 11.25 -45.60 22.65
CA GLN A 106 12.32 -45.63 23.65
C GLN A 106 13.66 -45.89 22.92
N GLN A 107 14.74 -45.25 23.38
CA GLN A 107 16.12 -45.63 23.07
C GLN A 107 16.43 -47.05 23.57
N ASN A 108 17.23 -47.82 22.83
CA ASN A 108 18.34 -48.57 23.42
C ASN A 108 19.41 -48.95 22.38
N ARG A 109 20.66 -48.68 22.76
CA ARG A 109 21.91 -49.13 22.16
C ARG A 109 22.10 -50.62 22.44
N HIS A 110 22.69 -51.39 21.52
CA HIS A 110 23.77 -52.33 21.85
C HIS A 110 24.48 -52.85 20.60
N ASP A 111 25.81 -52.77 20.61
CA ASP A 111 26.75 -53.40 19.69
C ASP A 111 26.64 -54.93 19.71
N SER A 112 26.86 -55.61 18.58
CA SER A 112 27.99 -56.56 18.42
C SER A 112 28.07 -57.18 17.01
N LYS A 113 29.30 -57.61 16.70
CA LYS A 113 29.87 -58.14 15.45
C LYS A 113 29.33 -59.54 15.06
N HIS A 114 29.36 -59.83 13.75
CA HIS A 114 29.63 -61.08 13.01
C HIS A 114 29.00 -60.87 11.61
N ALA A 115 29.64 -61.09 10.45
CA ALA A 115 30.65 -62.05 10.04
C ALA A 115 31.56 -61.46 8.94
#